data_AF-A0A0N0VCX7-F1
#
_entry.id   AF-A0A0N0VCX7-F1
#
_cell.length_a   1.000
_cell.length_b   1.000
_cell.length_c   1.000
_cell.angle_alpha   90.00
_cell.angle_beta   90.00
_cell.angle_gamma   90.00
#
_symmetry.space_group_name_H-M   'P 1'
#
loop_
_entity.id
_entity.type
_entity.pdbx_description
1 polymer ?
#
loop_
_entity_poly.entity_id
_entity_poly.type
_entity_poly.pdbx_seq_one_letter_code
_entity_poly.pdbx_strand_id
1 'polypeptide(L)'
;MADAVQLARRVLVADGQPFVTLSLAEGLPPVTEETAVSDARRNYMRLAGVIHPDRLQGSFDKATEAFQCLVRAFECFADPKARKKAATSAAKKASAVVAAAARPTSPGKKTRTKKARKPPKKQQQKRETPESDEEEEGSEAASEEEVSAAEEEAWEEWAAADTEPEVSTNRTPIGQPRVGDLYRQTTIGCPKCRSQWEPDSRPQYSLFMGHWGKKVHCQLCLFEFGCATALHNCPHCSAPFDYDVSMYDELQTCKRCKKQFGFPYYPVNQHLIDQIALEEWRERKDREKAAQREARARARHDDGAESEKTQLLVGTCIMDEECPLCHARVKSKHRNHVLECLAKSPEERAAAGKKPMKAKPKDAKAVQKPAPKTRKAAPQAGTAGKDGANAAAPIAAKKAAPKASKAKAPPAQRKRRRGGSGSDDSESEASLSVSEDEDISSESSFSDDDDDDDSD
;
A
#
# COMPACT_ATOMS: atom_id res chain seq x y z
N MET A 1 -23.94 12.86 5.18
CA MET A 1 -23.29 11.67 5.78
C MET A 1 -24.26 10.54 6.09
N ALA A 2 -25.50 10.82 6.56
CA ALA A 2 -26.50 9.76 6.80
C ALA A 2 -26.76 8.86 5.57
N ASP A 3 -26.71 9.43 4.37
CA ASP A 3 -26.88 8.72 3.11
C ASP A 3 -25.77 7.67 2.84
N ALA A 4 -24.51 8.01 3.13
CA ALA A 4 -23.38 7.10 2.94
C ALA A 4 -23.46 5.86 3.85
N VAL A 5 -23.95 6.01 5.08
CA VAL A 5 -24.15 4.90 6.02
C VAL A 5 -25.29 3.99 5.55
N GLN A 6 -26.38 4.56 5.01
CA GLN A 6 -27.46 3.76 4.43
C GLN A 6 -26.98 2.99 3.20
N LEU A 7 -26.18 3.62 2.34
CA LEU A 7 -25.57 2.96 1.19
C LEU A 7 -24.68 1.79 1.60
N ALA A 8 -23.80 1.96 2.60
CA ALA A 8 -22.95 0.89 3.13
C ALA A 8 -23.77 -0.29 3.69
N ARG A 9 -24.89 0.00 4.38
CA ARG A 9 -25.82 -1.05 4.85
C ARG A 9 -26.48 -1.80 3.69
N ARG A 10 -26.88 -1.10 2.61
CA ARG A 10 -27.45 -1.73 1.42
C ARG A 10 -26.44 -2.64 0.71
N VAL A 11 -25.17 -2.25 0.67
CA VAL A 11 -24.07 -3.07 0.14
C VAL A 11 -23.95 -4.38 0.93
N LEU A 12 -23.95 -4.32 2.27
CA LEU A 12 -23.90 -5.54 3.11
C LEU A 12 -25.11 -6.46 2.91
N VAL A 13 -26.31 -5.90 2.74
CA VAL A 13 -27.52 -6.69 2.47
C VAL A 13 -27.46 -7.38 1.10
N ALA A 14 -26.76 -6.78 0.15
CA ALA A 14 -26.57 -7.31 -1.20
C ALA A 14 -25.33 -8.23 -1.33
N ASP A 15 -24.72 -8.68 -0.22
CA ASP A 15 -23.53 -9.54 -0.30
C ASP A 15 -23.80 -10.82 -1.10
N GLY A 16 -22.86 -11.17 -1.97
CA GLY A 16 -23.01 -12.26 -2.95
C GLY A 16 -23.92 -11.95 -4.15
N GLN A 17 -24.39 -10.72 -4.33
CA GLN A 17 -25.16 -10.28 -5.51
C GLN A 17 -24.42 -9.16 -6.28
N PRO A 18 -23.41 -9.49 -7.09
CA PRO A 18 -22.51 -8.49 -7.68
C PRO A 18 -23.24 -7.44 -8.52
N PHE A 19 -24.25 -7.84 -9.30
CA PHE A 19 -25.05 -6.92 -10.12
C PHE A 19 -25.88 -5.94 -9.29
N VAL A 20 -26.47 -6.42 -8.18
CA VAL A 20 -27.29 -5.58 -7.30
C VAL A 20 -26.39 -4.59 -6.57
N THR A 21 -25.27 -5.06 -6.02
CA THR A 21 -24.30 -4.23 -5.28
C THR A 21 -23.75 -3.11 -6.14
N LEU A 22 -23.29 -3.42 -7.37
CA LEU A 22 -22.72 -2.41 -8.27
C LEU A 22 -23.77 -1.44 -8.83
N SER A 23 -25.04 -1.86 -8.92
CA SER A 23 -26.15 -1.00 -9.36
C SER A 23 -26.63 0.01 -8.30
N LEU A 24 -26.07 -0.02 -7.09
CA LEU A 24 -26.42 0.95 -6.04
C LEU A 24 -25.82 2.35 -6.29
N ALA A 25 -24.95 2.51 -7.30
CA ALA A 25 -24.33 3.79 -7.60
C ALA A 25 -25.33 4.77 -8.23
N GLU A 26 -25.70 5.81 -7.50
CA GLU A 26 -26.67 6.80 -7.98
C GLU A 26 -26.15 7.59 -9.19
N GLY A 27 -27.02 7.83 -10.17
CA GLY A 27 -26.71 8.61 -11.37
C GLY A 27 -25.88 7.88 -12.43
N LEU A 28 -25.68 6.57 -12.28
CA LEU A 28 -25.10 5.69 -13.30
C LEU A 28 -26.13 4.64 -13.74
N PRO A 29 -26.01 4.10 -14.98
CA PRO A 29 -26.90 3.04 -15.44
C PRO A 29 -26.70 1.76 -14.60
N PRO A 30 -27.78 0.99 -14.35
CA PRO A 30 -27.70 -0.24 -13.59
C PRO A 30 -26.81 -1.27 -14.30
N VAL A 31 -26.06 -2.03 -13.51
CA VAL A 31 -25.11 -3.03 -13.99
C VAL A 31 -25.84 -4.34 -14.27
N THR A 32 -25.77 -4.79 -15.51
CA THR A 32 -26.36 -6.05 -16.01
C THR A 32 -25.26 -6.99 -16.48
N GLU A 33 -25.60 -8.20 -16.92
CA GLU A 33 -24.63 -9.18 -17.46
C GLU A 33 -23.88 -8.64 -18.69
N GLU A 34 -24.55 -7.83 -19.51
CA GLU A 34 -24.03 -7.28 -20.76
C GLU A 34 -23.20 -6.00 -20.54
N THR A 35 -23.20 -5.45 -19.32
CA THR A 35 -22.48 -4.21 -19.02
C THR A 35 -20.97 -4.41 -19.18
N ALA A 36 -20.32 -3.47 -19.87
CA ALA A 36 -18.88 -3.48 -20.06
C ALA A 36 -18.12 -3.34 -18.71
N VAL A 37 -16.94 -3.94 -18.62
CA VAL A 37 -16.12 -3.90 -17.39
C VAL A 37 -15.70 -2.48 -17.03
N SER A 38 -15.46 -1.64 -18.04
CA SER A 38 -15.17 -0.21 -17.87
C SER A 38 -16.30 0.54 -17.17
N ASP A 39 -17.56 0.28 -17.54
CA ASP A 39 -18.73 0.92 -16.93
C ASP A 39 -19.01 0.38 -15.53
N ALA A 40 -18.87 -0.93 -15.32
CA ALA A 40 -18.94 -1.51 -13.98
C ALA A 40 -17.84 -0.96 -13.05
N ARG A 41 -16.63 -0.72 -13.58
CA ARG A 41 -15.53 -0.08 -12.84
C ARG A 41 -15.89 1.35 -12.43
N ARG A 42 -16.56 2.12 -13.28
CA ARG A 42 -17.05 3.48 -12.92
C ARG A 42 -18.04 3.44 -11.76
N ASN A 43 -18.96 2.47 -11.77
CA ASN A 43 -19.90 2.24 -10.67
C ASN A 43 -19.17 1.88 -9.37
N TYR A 44 -18.23 0.93 -9.44
CA TYR A 44 -17.38 0.53 -8.31
C TYR A 44 -16.62 1.73 -7.72
N MET A 45 -15.90 2.52 -8.54
CA MET A 45 -15.11 3.66 -8.06
C MET A 45 -15.98 4.72 -7.39
N ARG A 46 -17.19 4.95 -7.91
CA ARG A 46 -18.15 5.88 -7.32
C ARG A 46 -18.64 5.41 -5.95
N LEU A 47 -19.00 4.13 -5.82
CA LEU A 47 -19.38 3.53 -4.55
C LEU A 47 -18.21 3.57 -3.56
N ALA A 48 -17.01 3.15 -3.99
CA ALA A 48 -15.80 3.11 -3.17
C ALA A 48 -15.47 4.48 -2.57
N GLY A 49 -15.58 5.57 -3.33
CA GLY A 49 -15.36 6.92 -2.81
C GLY A 49 -16.40 7.39 -1.77
N VAL A 50 -17.59 6.81 -1.76
CA VAL A 50 -18.66 7.14 -0.79
C VAL A 50 -18.56 6.26 0.46
N ILE A 51 -18.30 4.97 0.30
CA ILE A 51 -18.27 3.98 1.40
C ILE A 51 -16.86 3.63 1.89
N HIS A 52 -15.83 4.40 1.51
CA HIS A 52 -14.46 4.16 1.96
C HIS A 52 -14.38 4.13 3.49
N PRO A 53 -13.66 3.17 4.11
CA PRO A 53 -13.56 3.05 5.57
C PRO A 53 -13.10 4.37 6.20
N ASP A 54 -12.08 5.03 5.66
CA ASP A 54 -11.58 6.32 6.17
C ASP A 54 -12.63 7.42 6.25
N ARG A 55 -13.56 7.44 5.28
CA ARG A 55 -14.60 8.46 5.23
C ARG A 55 -15.75 8.17 6.20
N LEU A 56 -15.91 6.91 6.60
CA LEU A 56 -16.95 6.44 7.51
C LEU A 56 -16.43 6.17 8.93
N GLN A 57 -15.14 6.38 9.20
CA GLN A 57 -14.53 6.19 10.53
C GLN A 57 -15.36 6.90 11.62
N GLY A 58 -15.78 6.16 12.63
CA GLY A 58 -16.59 6.64 13.77
C GLY A 58 -18.09 6.80 13.50
N SER A 59 -18.57 6.68 12.25
CA SER A 59 -20.00 6.77 11.91
C SER A 59 -20.63 5.40 11.59
N PHE A 60 -19.82 4.44 11.16
CA PHE A 60 -20.28 3.09 10.84
C PHE A 60 -19.17 2.06 11.09
N ASP A 61 -19.31 1.25 12.14
CA ASP A 61 -18.29 0.29 12.58
C ASP A 61 -17.99 -0.81 11.55
N LYS A 62 -18.96 -1.10 10.67
CA LYS A 62 -18.85 -2.12 9.61
C LYS A 62 -18.42 -1.55 8.25
N ALA A 63 -17.80 -0.37 8.22
CA ALA A 63 -17.39 0.25 6.96
C ALA A 63 -16.39 -0.63 6.18
N THR A 64 -15.44 -1.26 6.87
CA THR A 64 -14.47 -2.18 6.26
C THR A 64 -15.15 -3.42 5.67
N GLU A 65 -16.11 -4.00 6.39
CA GLU A 65 -16.88 -5.17 5.92
C GLU A 65 -17.69 -4.83 4.66
N ALA A 66 -18.34 -3.66 4.64
CA ALA A 66 -19.10 -3.18 3.48
C ALA A 66 -18.18 -2.92 2.27
N PHE A 67 -17.01 -2.33 2.50
CA PHE A 67 -16.03 -2.08 1.44
C PHE A 67 -15.49 -3.39 0.85
N GLN A 68 -15.17 -4.37 1.69
CA GLN A 68 -14.75 -5.70 1.22
C GLN A 68 -15.84 -6.41 0.42
N CYS A 69 -17.11 -6.29 0.82
CA CYS A 69 -18.24 -6.81 0.03
C CYS A 69 -18.32 -6.13 -1.35
N LEU A 70 -18.10 -4.81 -1.43
CA LEU A 70 -18.04 -4.09 -2.70
C LEU A 70 -16.87 -4.57 -3.59
N VAL A 71 -15.68 -4.80 -3.01
CA VAL A 71 -14.52 -5.33 -3.74
C VAL A 71 -14.81 -6.72 -4.31
N ARG A 72 -15.31 -7.65 -3.47
CA ARG A 72 -15.71 -9.00 -3.91
C ARG A 72 -16.75 -8.97 -5.02
N ALA A 73 -17.71 -8.04 -4.95
CA ALA A 73 -18.71 -7.86 -5.99
C ALA A 73 -18.08 -7.43 -7.33
N PHE A 74 -17.09 -6.53 -7.31
CA PHE A 74 -16.39 -6.10 -8.51
C PHE A 74 -15.46 -7.17 -9.07
N GLU A 75 -14.71 -7.89 -8.24
CA GLU A 75 -13.87 -9.03 -8.66
C GLU A 75 -14.70 -10.12 -9.33
N CYS A 76 -15.80 -10.53 -8.69
CA CYS A 76 -16.74 -11.49 -9.25
C CYS A 76 -17.35 -11.03 -10.58
N PHE A 77 -17.56 -9.71 -10.74
CA PHE A 77 -17.98 -9.16 -12.02
C PHE A 77 -16.83 -9.16 -13.04
N ALA A 78 -15.62 -8.72 -12.69
CA ALA A 78 -14.49 -8.62 -13.61
C ALA A 78 -14.14 -9.98 -14.24
N ASP A 79 -14.22 -11.06 -13.48
CA ASP A 79 -13.95 -12.42 -13.93
C ASP A 79 -15.07 -12.98 -14.85
N PRO A 80 -14.78 -13.35 -16.11
CA PRO A 80 -15.80 -13.84 -17.05
C PRO A 80 -16.51 -15.12 -16.57
N LYS A 81 -15.76 -16.03 -15.93
CA LYS A 81 -16.29 -17.31 -15.42
C LYS A 81 -17.20 -17.08 -14.20
N ALA A 82 -16.78 -16.19 -13.28
CA ALA A 82 -17.56 -15.87 -12.09
C ALA A 82 -18.81 -15.06 -12.45
N ARG A 83 -18.71 -14.13 -13.41
CA ARG A 83 -19.84 -13.35 -13.92
C ARG A 83 -20.98 -14.22 -14.44
N LYS A 84 -20.67 -15.22 -15.29
CA LYS A 84 -21.68 -16.16 -15.83
C LYS A 84 -22.36 -16.97 -14.71
N LYS A 85 -21.59 -17.43 -13.72
CA LYS A 85 -22.15 -18.14 -12.54
C LYS A 85 -23.05 -17.23 -11.71
N ALA A 86 -22.63 -15.99 -11.48
CA ALA A 86 -23.43 -15.00 -10.77
C ALA A 86 -24.74 -14.69 -11.52
N ALA A 87 -24.68 -14.50 -12.84
CA ALA A 87 -25.86 -14.20 -13.67
C ALA A 87 -26.88 -15.34 -13.65
N THR A 88 -26.43 -16.58 -13.81
CA THR A 88 -27.31 -17.76 -13.69
C THR A 88 -27.92 -17.91 -12.30
N SER A 89 -27.18 -17.59 -11.23
CA SER A 89 -27.73 -17.61 -9.87
C SER A 89 -28.77 -16.50 -9.64
N ALA A 90 -28.58 -15.32 -10.24
CA ALA A 90 -29.52 -14.21 -10.16
C ALA A 90 -30.82 -14.53 -10.90
N ALA A 91 -30.74 -15.13 -12.09
CA ALA A 91 -31.90 -15.60 -12.85
C ALA A 91 -32.71 -16.68 -12.11
N LYS A 92 -32.03 -17.62 -11.44
CA LYS A 92 -32.68 -18.63 -10.58
C LYS A 92 -33.40 -18.02 -9.38
N LYS A 93 -32.79 -17.02 -8.71
CA LYS A 93 -33.43 -16.31 -7.60
C LYS A 93 -34.65 -15.51 -8.06
N ALA A 94 -34.57 -14.83 -9.21
CA ALA A 94 -35.69 -14.07 -9.77
C ALA A 94 -36.90 -14.94 -10.12
N SER A 95 -36.68 -16.11 -10.74
CA SER A 95 -37.75 -17.05 -11.08
C SER A 95 -38.41 -17.69 -9.86
N ALA A 96 -37.65 -17.97 -8.78
CA ALA A 96 -38.20 -18.50 -7.53
C ALA A 96 -39.15 -17.52 -6.81
N VAL A 97 -38.85 -16.22 -6.86
CA VAL A 97 -39.70 -15.19 -6.24
C VAL A 97 -41.05 -15.05 -6.97
N VAL A 98 -41.04 -15.12 -8.31
CA VAL A 98 -42.27 -15.06 -9.11
C VAL A 98 -43.14 -16.31 -8.90
N ALA A 99 -42.53 -17.49 -8.79
CA ALA A 99 -43.26 -18.74 -8.52
C ALA A 99 -43.88 -18.78 -7.11
N ALA A 100 -43.22 -18.18 -6.11
CA ALA A 100 -43.75 -18.09 -4.75
C ALA A 100 -44.93 -17.11 -4.63
N ALA A 101 -44.93 -16.03 -5.42
CA ALA A 101 -46.02 -15.04 -5.45
C ALA A 101 -47.28 -15.54 -6.18
N ALA A 102 -47.17 -16.54 -7.05
CA ALA A 102 -48.28 -17.08 -7.84
C ALA A 102 -49.07 -18.22 -7.17
N ARG A 103 -48.81 -18.54 -5.90
CA ARG A 103 -49.45 -19.66 -5.20
C ARG A 103 -50.70 -19.17 -4.42
N PRO A 104 -51.93 -19.47 -4.86
CA PRO A 104 -53.15 -18.99 -4.19
C PRO A 104 -53.33 -19.67 -2.83
N THR A 105 -53.38 -18.86 -1.77
CA THR A 105 -53.71 -19.27 -0.40
C THR A 105 -55.19 -19.63 -0.31
N SER A 106 -55.51 -20.92 -0.29
CA SER A 106 -56.85 -21.42 0.04
C SER A 106 -56.98 -21.64 1.56
N PRO A 107 -58.05 -21.16 2.23
CA PRO A 107 -58.22 -21.34 3.66
C PRO A 107 -59.10 -22.54 4.01
N GLY A 108 -58.60 -23.38 4.94
CA GLY A 108 -59.43 -24.18 5.86
C GLY A 108 -59.62 -25.66 5.53
N LYS A 109 -59.31 -26.56 6.47
CA LYS A 109 -60.28 -27.20 7.40
C LYS A 109 -59.60 -28.28 8.27
N LYS A 110 -59.96 -28.31 9.55
CA LYS A 110 -59.56 -29.30 10.58
C LYS A 110 -60.13 -30.70 10.26
N THR A 111 -59.38 -31.79 10.53
CA THR A 111 -59.86 -32.97 11.31
C THR A 111 -58.76 -34.01 11.62
N ARG A 112 -59.04 -34.79 12.67
CA ARG A 112 -58.20 -35.71 13.48
C ARG A 112 -57.77 -37.05 12.82
N THR A 113 -56.84 -37.68 13.53
CA THR A 113 -56.68 -39.12 13.89
C THR A 113 -55.75 -40.08 13.13
N LYS A 114 -54.72 -40.54 13.87
CA LYS A 114 -54.14 -41.90 14.04
C LYS A 114 -54.17 -42.88 12.85
N LYS A 115 -53.00 -43.42 12.44
CA LYS A 115 -52.57 -44.84 12.66
C LYS A 115 -51.18 -45.17 12.05
N ALA A 116 -50.29 -45.71 12.90
CA ALA A 116 -49.31 -46.80 12.74
C ALA A 116 -48.40 -47.00 11.49
N ARG A 117 -47.15 -47.42 11.81
CA ARG A 117 -46.17 -48.26 11.05
C ARG A 117 -45.44 -47.54 9.90
N LYS A 118 -44.12 -47.65 9.66
CA LYS A 118 -43.01 -48.57 9.99
C LYS A 118 -41.67 -47.80 9.78
N PRO A 119 -40.52 -48.24 10.34
CA PRO A 119 -39.21 -47.62 10.10
C PRO A 119 -38.42 -48.30 8.97
N PRO A 120 -37.54 -47.59 8.25
CA PRO A 120 -36.36 -48.19 7.64
C PRO A 120 -35.10 -47.72 8.39
N LYS A 121 -34.42 -48.64 9.06
CA LYS A 121 -33.26 -49.42 8.57
C LYS A 121 -31.94 -48.67 8.75
N LYS A 122 -31.40 -48.90 9.95
CA LYS A 122 -30.02 -48.70 10.40
C LYS A 122 -29.11 -49.60 9.55
N GLN A 123 -28.14 -49.04 8.83
CA GLN A 123 -27.02 -49.80 8.28
C GLN A 123 -25.82 -49.63 9.22
N GLN A 124 -25.45 -50.74 9.85
CA GLN A 124 -24.20 -50.95 10.56
C GLN A 124 -23.15 -51.39 9.52
N GLN A 125 -21.98 -50.75 9.53
CA GLN A 125 -20.70 -51.36 9.15
C GLN A 125 -19.71 -50.90 10.24
N LYS A 126 -19.50 -51.74 11.24
CA LYS A 126 -18.42 -52.73 11.36
C LYS A 126 -17.07 -52.06 11.61
N ARG A 127 -16.80 -51.99 12.92
CA ARG A 127 -15.53 -51.77 13.58
C ARG A 127 -14.66 -53.02 13.38
N GLU A 128 -13.48 -52.86 12.80
CA GLU A 128 -12.35 -53.78 12.97
C GLU A 128 -11.10 -52.91 13.23
N THR A 129 -10.72 -52.86 14.49
CA THR A 129 -9.35 -52.63 14.96
C THR A 129 -8.53 -53.90 14.71
N PRO A 130 -7.28 -53.74 14.28
CA PRO A 130 -6.19 -54.57 14.78
C PRO A 130 -5.15 -53.71 15.50
N GLU A 131 -4.95 -54.01 16.78
CA GLU A 131 -3.67 -53.78 17.47
C GLU A 131 -2.65 -54.81 16.95
N SER A 132 -1.46 -54.33 16.60
CA SER A 132 -0.20 -55.03 16.30
C SER A 132 0.74 -53.86 15.93
N ASP A 133 1.40 -53.21 16.88
CA ASP A 133 2.65 -53.62 17.53
C ASP A 133 3.70 -54.18 16.55
N GLU A 134 4.89 -53.58 16.66
CA GLU A 134 6.20 -53.92 16.09
C GLU A 134 6.67 -53.24 14.77
N GLU A 135 7.64 -52.33 15.00
CA GLU A 135 8.84 -51.97 14.21
C GLU A 135 8.78 -50.81 13.19
N GLU A 136 9.28 -49.65 13.65
CA GLU A 136 9.75 -48.49 12.87
C GLU A 136 11.00 -48.85 12.05
N GLU A 137 10.85 -48.94 10.73
CA GLU A 137 11.87 -48.47 9.78
C GLU A 137 11.18 -47.56 8.78
N GLY A 138 11.31 -46.26 9.01
CA GLY A 138 10.75 -45.20 8.18
C GLY A 138 11.47 -45.14 6.84
N SER A 139 10.93 -45.84 5.84
CA SER A 139 11.32 -45.68 4.45
C SER A 139 10.91 -44.27 3.99
N GLU A 140 11.88 -43.40 3.82
CA GLU A 140 11.77 -42.11 3.12
C GLU A 140 11.47 -42.38 1.63
N ALA A 141 10.21 -42.71 1.34
CA ALA A 141 9.69 -42.66 -0.01
C ALA A 141 9.51 -41.18 -0.35
N ALA A 142 10.58 -40.61 -0.93
CA ALA A 142 10.57 -39.33 -1.61
C ALA A 142 9.37 -39.30 -2.58
N SER A 143 8.27 -38.70 -2.14
CA SER A 143 7.20 -38.30 -3.02
C SER A 143 7.77 -37.15 -3.86
N GLU A 144 8.27 -37.48 -5.04
CA GLU A 144 8.49 -36.53 -6.12
C GLU A 144 7.12 -35.91 -6.42
N GLU A 145 6.76 -34.86 -5.68
CA GLU A 145 5.62 -34.02 -5.98
C GLU A 145 5.90 -33.44 -7.37
N GLU A 146 5.23 -34.00 -8.38
CA GLU A 146 5.20 -33.46 -9.73
C GLU A 146 4.63 -32.04 -9.63
N VAL A 147 5.53 -31.06 -9.49
CA VAL A 147 5.24 -29.65 -9.65
C VAL A 147 4.60 -29.55 -11.03
N SER A 148 3.30 -29.29 -11.05
CA SER A 148 2.55 -29.37 -12.30
C SER A 148 3.18 -28.41 -13.31
N ALA A 149 3.30 -28.81 -14.59
CA ALA A 149 3.90 -27.97 -15.64
C ALA A 149 3.32 -26.54 -15.70
N ALA A 150 2.08 -26.34 -15.21
CA ALA A 150 1.45 -25.03 -15.12
C ALA A 150 2.07 -24.11 -14.04
N GLU A 151 2.62 -24.68 -12.97
CA GLU A 151 3.32 -23.93 -11.93
C GLU A 151 4.73 -23.56 -12.40
N GLU A 152 5.43 -24.45 -13.08
CA GLU A 152 6.73 -24.15 -13.73
C GLU A 152 6.61 -23.00 -14.75
N GLU A 153 5.60 -23.03 -15.62
CA GLU A 153 5.34 -21.94 -16.59
C GLU A 153 5.06 -20.59 -15.89
N ALA A 154 4.37 -20.61 -14.74
CA ALA A 154 4.13 -19.40 -13.97
C ALA A 154 5.42 -18.84 -13.34
N TRP A 155 6.31 -19.71 -12.86
CA TRP A 155 7.61 -19.30 -12.34
C TRP A 155 8.52 -18.72 -13.44
N GLU A 156 8.50 -19.30 -14.64
CA GLU A 156 9.24 -18.79 -15.79
C GLU A 156 8.71 -17.41 -16.24
N GLU A 157 7.39 -17.21 -16.28
CA GLU A 157 6.80 -15.90 -16.64
C GLU A 157 7.17 -14.81 -15.61
N TRP A 158 7.17 -15.15 -14.32
CA TRP A 158 7.62 -14.23 -13.27
C TRP A 158 9.12 -13.92 -13.36
N ALA A 159 9.96 -14.92 -13.62
CA ALA A 159 11.39 -14.72 -13.82
C ALA A 159 11.68 -13.86 -15.07
N ALA A 160 10.92 -14.06 -16.15
CA ALA A 160 11.03 -13.24 -17.36
C ALA A 160 10.63 -11.77 -17.10
N ALA A 161 9.58 -11.54 -16.31
CA ALA A 161 9.17 -10.18 -15.92
C ALA A 161 10.22 -9.46 -15.04
N ASP A 162 11.05 -10.24 -14.33
CA ASP A 162 12.12 -9.75 -13.48
C ASP A 162 13.45 -9.55 -14.22
N THR A 163 13.54 -9.95 -15.48
CA THR A 163 14.75 -9.74 -16.29
C THR A 163 14.90 -8.26 -16.66
N GLU A 164 16.10 -7.70 -16.52
CA GLU A 164 16.40 -6.31 -16.91
C GLU A 164 16.17 -6.16 -18.42
N PRO A 165 15.36 -5.19 -18.87
CA PRO A 165 15.08 -5.02 -20.29
C PRO A 165 16.35 -4.58 -21.03
N GLU A 166 16.65 -5.24 -22.15
CA GLU A 166 17.77 -4.87 -23.00
C GLU A 166 17.51 -3.53 -23.72
N VAL A 167 18.51 -2.64 -23.71
CA VAL A 167 18.42 -1.36 -24.43
C VAL A 167 18.96 -1.53 -25.83
N SER A 168 18.10 -1.41 -26.85
CA SER A 168 18.53 -1.47 -28.24
C SER A 168 19.48 -0.33 -28.57
N THR A 169 20.57 -0.65 -29.24
CA THR A 169 21.48 0.35 -29.84
C THR A 169 20.92 0.95 -31.13
N ASN A 170 19.76 0.47 -31.61
CA ASN A 170 19.15 0.93 -32.84
C ASN A 170 18.60 2.37 -32.70
N ARG A 171 19.18 3.29 -33.48
CA ARG A 171 18.80 4.70 -33.54
C ARG A 171 17.82 5.01 -34.68
N THR A 172 17.28 3.99 -35.34
CA THR A 172 16.31 4.19 -36.42
C THR A 172 15.00 4.70 -35.83
N PRO A 173 14.48 5.85 -36.31
CA PRO A 173 13.21 6.38 -35.85
C PRO A 173 12.06 5.49 -36.32
N ILE A 174 11.15 5.15 -35.42
CA ILE A 174 9.97 4.32 -35.68
C ILE A 174 8.77 5.22 -35.99
N GLY A 175 7.98 4.82 -36.98
CA GLY A 175 6.71 5.45 -37.34
C GLY A 175 6.83 6.63 -38.32
N GLN A 176 5.69 7.03 -38.89
CA GLN A 176 5.59 8.16 -39.80
C GLN A 176 5.21 9.44 -39.05
N PRO A 177 5.88 10.58 -39.28
CA PRO A 177 5.57 11.82 -38.59
C PRO A 177 4.14 12.30 -38.89
N ARG A 178 3.36 12.57 -37.84
CA ARG A 178 2.05 13.22 -37.95
C ARG A 178 2.19 14.67 -37.53
N VAL A 179 2.36 15.54 -38.53
CA VAL A 179 2.48 16.99 -38.35
C VAL A 179 1.57 17.71 -39.34
N GLY A 180 1.09 18.90 -38.98
CA GLY A 180 0.24 19.71 -39.87
C GLY A 180 -0.81 20.50 -39.10
N ASP A 181 -1.69 21.21 -39.82
CA ASP A 181 -2.66 22.12 -39.20
C ASP A 181 -3.69 21.44 -38.29
N LEU A 182 -4.00 20.16 -38.59
CA LEU A 182 -4.88 19.32 -37.79
C LEU A 182 -4.18 18.76 -36.54
N TYR A 183 -2.86 18.51 -36.61
CA TYR A 183 -2.08 17.91 -35.54
C TYR A 183 -1.38 18.97 -34.72
N ARG A 184 -2.03 19.42 -33.64
CA ARG A 184 -1.56 20.52 -32.79
C ARG A 184 -1.21 20.02 -31.41
N GLN A 185 -0.10 20.50 -30.89
CA GLN A 185 0.33 20.20 -29.54
C GLN A 185 -0.71 20.71 -28.53
N THR A 186 -1.22 19.83 -27.67
CA THR A 186 -2.10 20.23 -26.58
C THR A 186 -1.28 20.89 -25.48
N THR A 187 -1.89 21.81 -24.75
CA THR A 187 -1.24 22.39 -23.58
C THR A 187 -1.39 21.42 -22.42
N ILE A 188 -0.26 20.93 -21.92
CA ILE A 188 -0.19 19.97 -20.83
C ILE A 188 0.25 20.70 -19.56
N GLY A 189 -0.34 20.38 -18.42
CA GLY A 189 -0.01 20.99 -17.14
C GLY A 189 0.11 20.00 -16.00
N CYS A 190 0.93 20.34 -15.00
CA CYS A 190 1.10 19.55 -13.80
C CYS A 190 -0.23 19.49 -13.00
N PRO A 191 -0.69 18.30 -12.57
CA PRO A 191 -1.93 18.17 -11.81
C PRO A 191 -1.88 18.85 -10.43
N LYS A 192 -0.69 18.99 -9.84
CA LYS A 192 -0.51 19.55 -8.50
C LYS A 192 -0.47 21.08 -8.49
N CYS A 193 0.45 21.68 -9.24
CA CYS A 193 0.66 23.14 -9.24
C CYS A 193 0.11 23.86 -10.47
N ARG A 194 -0.42 23.12 -11.46
CA ARG A 194 -0.95 23.65 -12.73
C ARG A 194 0.06 24.39 -13.60
N SER A 195 1.36 24.24 -13.33
CA SER A 195 2.40 24.76 -14.22
C SER A 195 2.30 24.10 -15.58
N GLN A 196 2.39 24.89 -16.65
CA GLN A 196 2.47 24.36 -17.99
C GLN A 196 3.76 23.57 -18.16
N TRP A 197 3.66 22.37 -18.73
CA TRP A 197 4.80 21.56 -19.12
C TRP A 197 5.08 21.81 -20.61
N GLU A 198 6.32 22.16 -20.90
CA GLU A 198 6.84 22.28 -22.25
C GLU A 198 7.88 21.16 -22.43
N PRO A 199 7.70 20.26 -23.42
CA PRO A 199 8.66 19.19 -23.64
C PRO A 199 9.98 19.77 -24.17
N ASP A 200 11.11 19.28 -23.66
CA ASP A 200 12.43 19.74 -24.08
C ASP A 200 12.71 19.39 -25.54
N SER A 201 12.11 18.29 -26.02
CA SER A 201 12.21 17.86 -27.41
C SER A 201 10.89 17.30 -27.96
N ARG A 202 10.75 17.37 -29.29
CA ARG A 202 9.59 16.83 -30.00
C ARG A 202 9.37 15.33 -29.73
N PRO A 203 10.40 14.45 -29.77
CA PRO A 203 10.22 13.03 -29.41
C PRO A 203 9.75 12.81 -27.98
N GLN A 204 10.18 13.64 -27.01
CA GLN A 204 9.69 13.53 -25.62
C GLN A 204 8.18 13.72 -25.52
N TYR A 205 7.60 14.60 -26.34
CA TYR A 205 6.14 14.75 -26.40
C TYR A 205 5.45 13.45 -26.82
N SER A 206 5.96 12.77 -27.84
CA SER A 206 5.39 11.52 -28.33
C SER A 206 5.60 10.35 -27.38
N LEU A 207 6.73 10.31 -26.67
CA LEU A 207 6.99 9.35 -25.60
C LEU A 207 6.04 9.54 -24.41
N PHE A 208 5.76 10.79 -24.06
CA PHE A 208 4.84 11.14 -22.97
C PHE A 208 3.39 10.85 -23.35
N MET A 209 2.93 11.35 -24.50
CA MET A 209 1.52 11.23 -24.92
C MET A 209 1.14 9.84 -25.41
N GLY A 210 2.08 9.10 -26.01
CA GLY A 210 1.82 7.80 -26.60
C GLY A 210 1.75 6.64 -25.61
N HIS A 211 1.80 5.42 -26.15
CA HIS A 211 1.69 4.17 -25.38
C HIS A 211 2.92 3.84 -24.52
N TRP A 212 4.02 4.58 -24.67
CA TRP A 212 5.30 4.29 -24.01
C TRP A 212 5.37 4.77 -22.55
N GLY A 213 4.34 5.47 -22.05
CA GLY A 213 4.17 5.70 -20.61
C GLY A 213 5.15 6.66 -19.96
N LYS A 214 5.99 7.40 -20.71
CA LYS A 214 7.02 8.26 -20.13
C LYS A 214 6.44 9.19 -19.07
N LYS A 215 7.00 9.16 -17.86
CA LYS A 215 6.68 10.08 -16.77
C LYS A 215 7.56 11.33 -16.86
N VAL A 216 7.04 12.45 -16.36
CA VAL A 216 7.76 13.73 -16.34
C VAL A 216 7.69 14.38 -14.97
N HIS A 217 8.78 15.03 -14.59
CA HIS A 217 8.89 15.77 -13.35
C HIS A 217 8.48 17.23 -13.56
N CYS A 218 7.57 17.72 -12.73
CA CYS A 218 7.26 19.15 -12.69
C CYS A 218 8.46 19.92 -12.13
N GLN A 219 9.03 20.85 -12.91
CA GLN A 219 10.16 21.69 -12.47
C GLN A 219 9.87 22.54 -11.23
N LEU A 220 8.60 22.88 -10.97
CA LEU A 220 8.23 23.73 -9.82
C LEU A 220 7.98 22.95 -8.54
N CYS A 221 7.28 21.82 -8.60
CA CYS A 221 6.84 21.08 -7.41
C CYS A 221 7.46 19.69 -7.27
N LEU A 222 8.35 19.32 -8.20
CA LEU A 222 9.05 18.03 -8.29
C LEU A 222 8.12 16.82 -8.30
N PHE A 223 6.83 17.04 -8.57
CA PHE A 223 5.85 15.98 -8.70
C PHE A 223 6.02 15.28 -10.04
N GLU A 224 6.17 13.96 -9.98
CA GLU A 224 6.20 13.09 -11.15
C GLU A 224 4.77 12.75 -11.61
N PHE A 225 4.50 12.88 -12.91
CA PHE A 225 3.19 12.56 -13.47
C PHE A 225 3.31 11.99 -14.89
N GLY A 226 2.33 11.17 -15.27
CA GLY A 226 2.20 10.59 -16.62
C GLY A 226 1.13 11.30 -17.44
N CYS A 227 0.95 10.90 -18.70
CA CYS A 227 -0.03 11.55 -19.58
C CYS A 227 -1.47 11.42 -19.10
N ALA A 228 -1.88 10.26 -18.60
CA ALA A 228 -3.25 10.06 -18.11
C ALA A 228 -3.58 10.92 -16.87
N THR A 229 -2.58 11.30 -16.08
CA THR A 229 -2.77 12.10 -14.85
C THR A 229 -2.51 13.59 -15.07
N ALA A 230 -2.01 14.00 -16.24
CA ALA A 230 -1.75 15.39 -16.55
C ALA A 230 -3.04 16.17 -16.87
N LEU A 231 -2.97 17.49 -16.70
CA LEU A 231 -4.04 18.38 -17.14
C LEU A 231 -3.87 18.69 -18.63
N HIS A 232 -4.82 18.28 -19.46
CA HIS A 232 -4.80 18.55 -20.89
C HIS A 232 -5.79 19.63 -21.26
N ASN A 233 -5.33 20.60 -22.04
CA ASN A 233 -6.16 21.69 -22.53
C ASN A 233 -6.19 21.72 -24.06
N CYS A 234 -7.38 22.00 -24.60
CA CYS A 234 -7.60 22.10 -26.05
C CYS A 234 -6.69 23.17 -26.67
N PRO A 235 -6.01 22.89 -27.79
CA PRO A 235 -5.06 23.84 -28.41
C PRO A 235 -5.73 25.09 -28.99
N HIS A 236 -7.07 25.09 -29.14
CA HIS A 236 -7.80 26.21 -29.73
C HIS A 236 -8.48 27.14 -28.72
N CYS A 237 -8.85 26.63 -27.54
CA CYS A 237 -9.62 27.40 -26.56
C CYS A 237 -9.17 27.19 -25.11
N SER A 238 -8.11 26.41 -24.91
CA SER A 238 -7.54 26.05 -23.60
C SER A 238 -8.53 25.44 -22.61
N ALA A 239 -9.67 24.92 -23.09
CA ALA A 239 -10.62 24.22 -22.25
C ALA A 239 -10.04 22.85 -21.84
N PRO A 240 -10.15 22.47 -20.56
CA PRO A 240 -9.66 21.18 -20.10
C PRO A 240 -10.47 20.04 -20.70
N PHE A 241 -9.82 18.91 -20.96
CA PHE A 241 -10.45 17.67 -21.38
C PHE A 241 -9.73 16.46 -20.79
N ASP A 242 -10.47 15.36 -20.61
CA ASP A 242 -9.90 14.11 -20.10
C ASP A 242 -9.21 13.37 -21.25
N TYR A 243 -7.91 13.16 -21.12
CA TYR A 243 -7.10 12.44 -22.10
C TYR A 243 -6.98 10.96 -21.70
N ASP A 244 -7.13 10.08 -22.68
CA ASP A 244 -6.84 8.64 -22.58
C ASP A 244 -5.78 8.31 -23.63
N VAL A 245 -4.88 7.38 -23.33
CA VAL A 245 -3.80 6.95 -24.23
C VAL A 245 -4.35 6.42 -25.56
N SER A 246 -5.53 5.79 -25.53
CA SER A 246 -6.23 5.34 -26.74
C SER A 246 -6.60 6.47 -27.70
N MET A 247 -6.71 7.72 -27.21
CA MET A 247 -7.03 8.89 -28.03
C MET A 247 -5.83 9.41 -28.85
N TYR A 248 -4.60 8.93 -28.60
CA TYR A 248 -3.39 9.48 -29.18
C TYR A 248 -3.34 9.39 -30.72
N ASP A 249 -3.87 8.28 -31.26
CA ASP A 249 -3.92 8.03 -32.70
C ASP A 249 -5.23 8.50 -33.35
N GLU A 250 -6.16 9.04 -32.57
CA GLU A 250 -7.48 9.47 -33.02
C GLU A 250 -7.60 11.00 -33.13
N LEU A 251 -8.48 11.46 -34.03
CA LEU A 251 -8.86 12.87 -34.10
C LEU A 251 -9.93 13.19 -33.05
N GLN A 252 -9.64 14.15 -32.18
CA GLN A 252 -10.53 14.55 -31.10
C GLN A 252 -11.31 15.81 -31.47
N THR A 253 -12.59 15.88 -31.10
CA THR A 253 -13.42 17.08 -31.26
C THR A 253 -13.59 17.78 -29.92
N CYS A 254 -13.15 19.04 -29.81
CA CYS A 254 -13.30 19.80 -28.58
C CYS A 254 -14.78 20.04 -28.25
N LYS A 255 -15.23 19.62 -27.06
CA LYS A 255 -16.61 19.81 -26.59
C LYS A 255 -17.04 21.29 -26.51
N ARG A 256 -16.09 22.22 -26.28
CA ARG A 256 -16.36 23.66 -26.12
C ARG A 256 -16.37 24.41 -27.45
N CYS A 257 -15.29 24.32 -28.23
CA CYS A 257 -15.15 25.10 -29.47
C CYS A 257 -15.53 24.33 -30.74
N LYS A 258 -15.86 23.03 -30.63
CA LYS A 258 -16.26 22.13 -31.73
C LYS A 258 -15.21 21.93 -32.83
N LYS A 259 -13.97 22.42 -32.64
CA LYS A 259 -12.86 22.20 -33.58
C LYS A 259 -12.26 20.82 -33.35
N GLN A 260 -11.89 20.18 -34.46
CA GLN A 260 -11.14 18.93 -34.45
C GLN A 260 -9.65 19.19 -34.34
N PHE A 261 -8.95 18.35 -33.59
CA PHE A 261 -7.50 18.34 -33.48
C PHE A 261 -7.00 16.92 -33.24
N GLY A 262 -5.83 16.61 -33.77
CA GLY A 262 -5.08 15.38 -33.48
C GLY A 262 -3.82 15.68 -32.69
N PHE A 263 -3.23 14.65 -32.10
CA PHE A 263 -1.97 14.76 -31.38
C PHE A 263 -0.79 14.56 -32.36
N PRO A 264 0.20 15.48 -32.37
CA PRO A 264 1.35 15.32 -33.24
C PRO A 264 2.17 14.10 -32.83
N TYR A 265 2.60 13.33 -33.83
CA TYR A 265 3.50 12.20 -33.67
C TYR A 265 4.85 12.56 -34.27
N TYR A 266 5.87 12.54 -33.41
CA TYR A 266 7.25 12.68 -33.81
C TYR A 266 7.88 11.29 -33.71
N PRO A 267 8.50 10.79 -34.80
CA PRO A 267 9.16 9.50 -34.79
C PRO A 267 10.17 9.41 -33.65
N VAL A 268 10.15 8.29 -32.95
CA VAL A 268 10.98 8.04 -31.76
C VAL A 268 11.91 6.88 -32.06
N ASN A 269 13.16 6.97 -31.60
CA ASN A 269 14.13 5.89 -31.75
C ASN A 269 13.81 4.76 -30.76
N GLN A 270 13.99 3.50 -31.16
CA GLN A 270 13.80 2.34 -30.29
C GLN A 270 14.61 2.46 -28.99
N HIS A 271 15.86 2.91 -29.08
CA HIS A 271 16.70 3.18 -27.91
C HIS A 271 16.03 4.05 -26.83
N LEU A 272 15.27 5.10 -27.21
CA LEU A 272 14.60 5.95 -26.22
C LEU A 272 13.41 5.25 -25.55
N ILE A 273 12.74 4.38 -26.29
CA ILE A 273 11.64 3.55 -25.77
C ILE A 273 12.20 2.56 -24.75
N ASP A 274 13.29 1.86 -25.12
CA ASP A 274 13.92 0.88 -24.24
C ASP A 274 14.52 1.53 -23.00
N GLN A 275 15.07 2.75 -23.12
CA GLN A 275 15.51 3.53 -21.96
C GLN A 275 14.39 3.81 -20.96
N ILE A 276 13.18 4.14 -21.45
CA ILE A 276 12.02 4.35 -20.55
C ILE A 276 11.63 3.03 -19.88
N ALA A 277 11.58 1.94 -20.65
CA ALA A 277 11.28 0.62 -20.11
C ALA A 277 12.29 0.21 -19.01
N LEU A 278 13.57 0.51 -19.23
CA LEU A 278 14.64 0.28 -18.28
C LEU A 278 14.50 1.15 -17.02
N GLU A 279 14.20 2.45 -17.17
CA GLU A 279 13.95 3.35 -16.04
C GLU A 279 12.75 2.86 -15.19
N GLU A 280 11.64 2.47 -15.82
CA GLU A 280 10.46 1.95 -15.11
C GLU A 280 10.75 0.62 -14.40
N TRP A 281 11.52 -0.27 -15.02
CA TRP A 281 11.95 -1.52 -14.41
C TRP A 281 12.83 -1.25 -13.17
N ARG A 282 13.80 -0.34 -13.27
CA ARG A 282 14.66 0.06 -12.14
C ARG A 282 13.84 0.65 -11.00
N GLU A 283 12.92 1.57 -11.30
CA GLU A 283 12.03 2.17 -10.31
C GLU A 283 11.16 1.11 -9.59
N ARG A 284 10.67 0.12 -10.34
CA ARG A 284 9.90 -1.00 -9.78
C ARG A 284 10.76 -1.85 -8.84
N LYS A 285 11.97 -2.23 -9.27
CA LYS A 285 12.91 -3.00 -8.45
C LYS A 285 13.38 -2.25 -7.21
N ASP A 286 13.60 -0.94 -7.31
CA ASP A 286 13.97 -0.11 -6.17
C ASP A 286 12.81 0.02 -5.17
N ARG A 287 11.57 0.14 -5.66
CA ARG A 287 10.37 0.15 -4.81
C ARG A 287 10.19 -1.20 -4.10
N GLU A 288 10.42 -2.31 -4.79
CA GLU A 288 10.36 -3.65 -4.21
C GLU A 288 11.43 -3.85 -3.13
N LYS A 289 12.70 -3.48 -3.42
CA LYS A 289 13.79 -3.50 -2.44
C LYS A 289 13.50 -2.59 -1.25
N ALA A 290 12.94 -1.41 -1.47
CA ALA A 290 12.53 -0.50 -0.39
C ALA A 290 11.42 -1.11 0.46
N ALA A 291 10.40 -1.70 -0.16
CA ALA A 291 9.31 -2.41 0.54
C ALA A 291 9.84 -3.62 1.32
N GLN A 292 10.80 -4.36 0.78
CA GLN A 292 11.44 -5.48 1.47
C GLN A 292 12.24 -5.00 2.68
N ARG A 293 12.99 -3.90 2.56
CA ARG A 293 13.70 -3.28 3.70
C ARG A 293 12.72 -2.80 4.77
N GLU A 294 11.62 -2.17 4.36
CA GLU A 294 10.57 -1.73 5.27
C GLU A 294 9.89 -2.92 5.96
N ALA A 295 9.59 -3.99 5.24
CA ALA A 295 9.02 -5.21 5.80
C ALA A 295 9.96 -5.85 6.83
N ARG A 296 11.27 -5.92 6.54
CA ARG A 296 12.28 -6.40 7.51
C ARG A 296 12.38 -5.49 8.73
N ALA A 297 12.32 -4.17 8.54
CA ALA A 297 12.31 -3.22 9.65
C ALA A 297 11.05 -3.38 10.52
N ARG A 298 9.87 -3.59 9.90
CA ARG A 298 8.62 -3.87 10.61
C ARG A 298 8.66 -5.20 11.36
N ALA A 299 9.20 -6.26 10.77
CA ALA A 299 9.33 -7.56 11.44
C ALA A 299 10.18 -7.45 12.71
N ARG A 300 11.29 -6.70 12.68
CA ARG A 300 12.10 -6.43 13.89
C ARG A 300 11.35 -5.61 14.93
N HIS A 301 10.45 -4.73 14.51
CA HIS A 301 9.67 -3.89 15.42
C HIS A 301 8.45 -4.62 16.00
N ASP A 302 7.92 -5.63 15.32
CA ASP A 302 6.76 -6.39 15.80
C ASP A 302 7.11 -7.23 17.03
N ASP A 303 8.30 -7.86 17.05
CA ASP A 303 8.87 -8.46 18.26
C ASP A 303 9.13 -7.41 19.36
N GLY A 304 9.42 -6.18 18.94
CA GLY A 304 9.58 -5.02 19.81
C GLY A 304 8.27 -4.55 20.43
N ALA A 305 7.10 -4.77 19.82
CA ALA A 305 5.83 -4.24 20.32
C ALA A 305 5.36 -4.93 21.61
N GLU A 306 5.48 -6.27 21.68
CA GLU A 306 5.22 -7.01 22.92
C GLU A 306 6.30 -6.75 23.98
N SER A 307 7.55 -6.51 23.56
CA SER A 307 8.65 -6.08 24.43
C SER A 307 8.43 -4.67 25.02
N GLU A 308 7.99 -3.70 24.21
CA GLU A 308 7.66 -2.33 24.66
C GLU A 308 6.46 -2.35 25.60
N LYS A 309 5.42 -3.10 25.27
CA LYS A 309 4.24 -3.27 26.13
C LYS A 309 4.59 -3.90 27.47
N THR A 310 5.45 -4.92 27.48
CA THR A 310 5.98 -5.49 28.73
C THR A 310 6.82 -4.47 29.49
N GLN A 311 7.71 -3.71 28.82
CA GLN A 311 8.48 -2.64 29.46
C GLN A 311 7.60 -1.55 30.09
N LEU A 312 6.52 -1.16 29.41
CA LEU A 312 5.58 -0.12 29.89
C LEU A 312 4.76 -0.62 31.09
N LEU A 313 4.34 -1.89 31.08
CA LEU A 313 3.72 -2.56 32.23
C LEU A 313 4.69 -2.71 33.41
N VAL A 314 5.96 -2.98 33.14
CA VAL A 314 6.99 -3.05 34.19
C VAL A 314 7.28 -1.66 34.76
N GLY A 315 7.37 -0.62 33.94
CA GLY A 315 7.57 0.75 34.37
C GLY A 315 6.45 1.25 35.29
N THR A 316 5.19 1.03 34.90
CA THR A 316 4.01 1.35 35.73
C THR A 316 4.01 0.58 37.05
N CYS A 317 4.30 -0.72 37.02
CA CYS A 317 4.42 -1.56 38.22
C CYS A 317 5.52 -1.07 39.19
N ILE A 318 6.64 -0.54 38.68
CA ILE A 318 7.72 0.04 39.50
C ILE A 318 7.28 1.37 40.12
N MET A 319 6.57 2.23 39.39
CA MET A 319 6.16 3.54 39.88
C MET A 319 5.08 3.46 40.96
N ASP A 320 4.09 2.58 40.78
CA ASP A 320 2.94 2.49 41.68
C ASP A 320 3.14 1.44 42.81
N GLU A 321 4.24 0.67 42.77
CA GLU A 321 4.47 -0.53 43.60
C GLU A 321 3.30 -1.54 43.56
N GLU A 322 2.44 -1.43 42.55
CA GLU A 322 1.22 -2.22 42.36
C GLU A 322 1.16 -2.70 40.90
N CYS A 323 0.98 -4.00 40.70
CA CYS A 323 0.93 -4.57 39.37
C CYS A 323 -0.37 -4.17 38.64
N PRO A 324 -0.33 -3.56 37.44
CA PRO A 324 -1.53 -3.11 36.73
C PRO A 324 -2.45 -4.24 36.26
N LEU A 325 -1.96 -5.49 36.24
CA LEU A 325 -2.73 -6.65 35.75
C LEU A 325 -3.49 -7.38 36.85
N CYS A 326 -2.93 -7.47 38.06
CA CYS A 326 -3.54 -8.21 39.17
C CYS A 326 -3.76 -7.37 40.44
N HIS A 327 -3.31 -6.10 40.42
CA HIS A 327 -3.37 -5.14 41.53
C HIS A 327 -2.70 -5.62 42.83
N ALA A 328 -1.81 -6.62 42.74
CA ALA A 328 -1.00 -7.03 43.89
C ALA A 328 0.12 -6.03 44.13
N ARG A 329 0.40 -5.72 45.41
CA ARG A 329 1.57 -4.91 45.80
C ARG A 329 2.86 -5.70 45.61
N VAL A 330 3.77 -5.15 44.82
CA VAL A 330 5.08 -5.73 44.51
C VAL A 330 6.14 -4.75 45.01
N LYS A 331 7.05 -5.20 45.86
CA LYS A 331 8.14 -4.36 46.42
C LYS A 331 9.48 -4.58 45.74
N SER A 332 9.65 -5.69 45.04
CA SER A 332 10.89 -6.08 44.35
C SER A 332 10.58 -7.06 43.22
N LYS A 333 11.50 -7.20 42.25
CA LYS A 333 11.37 -8.08 41.08
C LYS A 333 10.11 -7.81 40.23
N HIS A 334 9.76 -6.53 40.05
CA HIS A 334 8.60 -6.08 39.26
C HIS A 334 8.55 -6.72 37.85
N ARG A 335 9.69 -6.81 37.16
CA ARG A 335 9.79 -7.44 35.83
C ARG A 335 9.31 -8.89 35.81
N ASN A 336 9.84 -9.73 36.70
CA ASN A 336 9.47 -11.15 36.76
C ASN A 336 7.99 -11.32 37.11
N HIS A 337 7.48 -10.52 38.06
CA HIS A 337 6.07 -10.56 38.42
C HIS A 337 5.14 -10.21 37.25
N VAL A 338 5.47 -9.16 36.47
CA VAL A 338 4.67 -8.75 35.32
C VAL A 338 4.69 -9.82 34.22
N LEU A 339 5.85 -10.42 33.93
CA LEU A 339 5.97 -11.52 32.95
C LEU A 339 5.15 -12.75 33.39
N GLU A 340 5.26 -13.16 34.66
CA GLU A 340 4.44 -14.26 35.20
C GLU A 340 2.94 -13.93 35.20
N CYS A 341 2.57 -12.69 35.49
CA CYS A 341 1.17 -12.26 35.39
C CYS A 341 0.67 -12.30 33.95
N LEU A 342 1.47 -11.87 32.97
CA LEU A 342 1.11 -11.92 31.56
C LEU A 342 0.96 -13.35 31.02
N ALA A 343 1.70 -14.31 31.56
CA ALA A 343 1.53 -15.72 31.20
C ALA A 343 0.25 -16.36 31.79
N LYS A 344 -0.29 -15.82 32.90
CA LYS A 344 -1.52 -16.34 33.54
C LYS A 344 -2.77 -15.92 32.78
N SER A 345 -3.81 -16.73 32.83
CA SER A 345 -5.11 -16.36 32.21
C SER A 345 -5.77 -15.18 32.95
N PRO A 346 -6.65 -14.40 32.28
CA PRO A 346 -7.33 -13.27 32.93
C PRO A 346 -8.11 -13.67 34.21
N GLU A 347 -8.67 -14.88 34.23
CA GLU A 347 -9.42 -15.42 35.38
C GLU A 347 -8.50 -15.70 36.58
N GLU A 348 -7.31 -16.26 36.33
CA GLU A 348 -6.31 -16.52 37.36
C GLU A 348 -5.73 -15.22 37.94
N ARG A 349 -5.54 -14.18 37.10
CA ARG A 349 -5.08 -12.86 37.54
C ARG A 349 -6.09 -12.21 38.50
N ALA A 350 -7.37 -12.27 38.17
CA ALA A 350 -8.45 -11.71 38.99
C ALA A 350 -8.59 -12.42 40.35
N ALA A 351 -8.28 -13.72 40.41
CA ALA A 351 -8.28 -14.49 41.65
C ALA A 351 -7.08 -14.17 42.56
N ALA A 352 -5.91 -13.88 41.99
CA ALA A 352 -4.68 -13.61 42.74
C ALA A 352 -4.73 -12.30 43.55
N GLY A 353 -5.34 -11.24 43.00
CA GLY A 353 -5.46 -9.94 43.68
C GLY A 353 -6.41 -9.93 44.89
N LYS A 354 -7.25 -10.96 45.04
CA LYS A 354 -8.28 -11.02 46.08
C LYS A 354 -7.92 -11.84 47.31
N LYS A 355 -6.66 -12.29 47.50
CA LYS A 355 -6.29 -12.94 48.77
C LYS A 355 -6.26 -11.89 49.89
N PRO A 356 -7.28 -11.81 50.77
CA PRO A 356 -7.22 -10.88 51.89
C PRO A 356 -6.03 -11.30 52.73
N MET A 357 -5.17 -10.34 53.10
CA MET A 357 -4.18 -10.58 54.14
C MET A 357 -4.95 -10.95 55.41
N LYS A 358 -5.14 -12.26 55.65
CA LYS A 358 -5.52 -12.79 56.96
C LYS A 358 -4.39 -12.35 57.88
N ALA A 359 -4.66 -11.30 58.64
CA ALA A 359 -3.78 -10.79 59.67
C ALA A 359 -3.39 -11.98 60.57
N LYS A 360 -2.14 -12.42 60.49
CA LYS A 360 -1.60 -13.37 61.46
C LYS A 360 -1.74 -12.71 62.84
N PRO A 361 -2.35 -13.37 63.83
CA PRO A 361 -2.34 -12.89 65.19
C PRO A 361 -0.89 -12.76 65.66
N LYS A 362 -0.56 -11.59 66.22
CA LYS A 362 0.72 -11.30 66.83
C LYS A 362 0.83 -12.09 68.13
N ASP A 363 1.51 -13.23 68.11
CA ASP A 363 2.00 -13.84 69.33
C ASP A 363 3.18 -13.01 69.85
N ALA A 364 2.96 -12.36 71.00
CA ALA A 364 3.98 -11.69 71.76
C ALA A 364 4.94 -12.73 72.34
N LYS A 365 6.23 -12.66 71.96
CA LYS A 365 7.29 -13.32 72.73
C LYS A 365 8.48 -12.39 72.93
N ALA A 366 8.86 -12.34 74.20
CA ALA A 366 9.72 -11.37 74.84
C ALA A 366 11.21 -11.50 74.48
N VAL A 367 11.83 -10.33 74.34
CA VAL A 367 13.10 -9.89 74.96
C VAL A 367 14.12 -10.98 75.33
N GLN A 368 15.30 -10.93 74.69
CA GLN A 368 16.59 -10.93 75.39
C GLN A 368 17.72 -10.33 74.53
N LYS A 369 18.36 -9.30 75.08
CA LYS A 369 19.68 -8.73 74.73
C LYS A 369 20.77 -9.52 75.51
N PRO A 370 22.04 -9.60 75.07
CA PRO A 370 23.03 -8.56 75.42
C PRO A 370 24.05 -8.22 74.30
N ALA A 371 24.82 -7.15 74.57
CA ALA A 371 25.65 -6.34 73.68
C ALA A 371 27.16 -6.74 73.71
N PRO A 372 28.17 -5.84 73.59
CA PRO A 372 28.77 -5.24 72.36
C PRO A 372 30.32 -5.35 72.29
N LYS A 373 30.95 -5.21 71.10
CA LYS A 373 32.38 -4.83 70.90
C LYS A 373 32.54 -4.12 69.53
N THR A 374 32.71 -2.80 69.43
CA THR A 374 33.92 -1.93 69.51
C THR A 374 34.95 -2.03 68.36
N ARG A 375 35.04 -0.90 67.60
CA ARG A 375 36.24 -0.20 67.05
C ARG A 375 36.98 -0.87 65.87
N LYS A 376 37.44 -0.19 64.80
CA LYS A 376 38.22 1.07 64.61
C LYS A 376 38.10 1.47 63.11
N ALA A 377 37.79 2.72 62.76
CA ALA A 377 38.70 3.85 62.44
C ALA A 377 39.18 3.92 60.96
N ALA A 378 38.93 5.10 60.39
CA ALA A 378 39.25 5.66 59.06
C ALA A 378 40.77 6.05 58.95
N PRO A 379 41.31 6.90 58.03
CA PRO A 379 40.65 7.86 57.12
C PRO A 379 41.36 8.23 55.78
N GLN A 380 40.79 9.26 55.12
CA GLN A 380 41.39 10.23 54.15
C GLN A 380 41.59 9.79 52.69
N ALA A 381 41.57 10.64 51.66
CA ALA A 381 41.14 12.03 51.38
C ALA A 381 41.50 12.32 49.89
N GLY A 382 40.87 13.33 49.28
CA GLY A 382 41.35 13.98 48.04
C GLY A 382 40.29 14.03 46.93
N THR A 383 39.45 15.08 46.81
CA THR A 383 39.65 16.45 46.29
C THR A 383 39.75 16.60 44.77
N ALA A 384 38.81 17.40 44.26
CA ALA A 384 38.99 18.52 43.32
C ALA A 384 38.74 18.32 41.81
N GLY A 385 37.83 19.16 41.32
CA GLY A 385 37.80 19.73 39.96
C GLY A 385 36.60 19.27 39.13
N LYS A 386 35.92 20.11 38.35
CA LYS A 386 35.99 21.56 38.11
C LYS A 386 34.77 21.88 37.25
N ASP A 387 34.16 23.02 37.51
CA ASP A 387 33.56 23.98 36.57
C ASP A 387 32.94 23.49 35.24
N GLY A 388 31.66 23.80 35.05
CA GLY A 388 30.99 23.64 33.76
C GLY A 388 29.61 24.29 33.70
N ALA A 389 29.51 25.55 34.14
CA ALA A 389 28.36 26.40 33.86
C ALA A 389 28.40 26.88 32.39
N ASN A 390 27.31 26.71 31.64
CA ASN A 390 26.88 27.63 30.59
C ASN A 390 25.42 27.29 30.24
N ALA A 391 24.46 28.04 30.79
CA ALA A 391 23.96 29.31 30.26
C ALA A 391 22.86 29.07 29.20
N ALA A 392 21.62 29.12 29.71
CA ALA A 392 20.45 29.48 28.92
C ALA A 392 20.54 30.96 28.53
N ALA A 393 20.26 31.28 27.27
CA ALA A 393 19.58 32.52 26.90
C ALA A 393 18.91 32.40 25.51
N PRO A 394 17.69 32.94 25.34
CA PRO A 394 16.95 32.98 24.08
C PRO A 394 17.24 34.29 23.33
N ILE A 395 17.16 34.29 22.00
CA ILE A 395 17.04 35.54 21.23
C ILE A 395 15.87 35.43 20.28
N ALA A 396 14.86 36.25 20.60
CA ALA A 396 13.73 36.55 19.76
C ALA A 396 14.09 37.60 18.69
N ALA A 397 13.35 37.51 17.58
CA ALA A 397 12.87 38.58 16.71
C ALA A 397 13.89 39.44 15.94
N LYS A 398 13.73 39.47 14.61
CA LYS A 398 13.48 40.74 13.89
C LYS A 398 12.84 40.52 12.51
N LYS A 399 11.71 41.21 12.34
CA LYS A 399 11.03 41.56 11.09
C LYS A 399 11.96 42.42 10.21
N ALA A 400 11.87 42.28 8.89
CA ALA A 400 11.59 43.39 7.97
C ALA A 400 11.60 42.92 6.50
N ALA A 401 10.51 43.22 5.79
CA ALA A 401 10.46 43.32 4.33
C ALA A 401 11.16 44.61 3.85
N PRO A 402 11.47 44.70 2.54
CA PRO A 402 10.82 45.79 1.80
C PRO A 402 10.40 45.44 0.35
N LYS A 403 9.14 45.81 0.08
CA LYS A 403 8.60 46.62 -1.01
C LYS A 403 9.13 46.50 -2.46
N ALA A 404 8.14 46.34 -3.31
CA ALA A 404 8.12 46.48 -4.76
C ALA A 404 8.53 47.86 -5.32
N SER A 405 9.09 47.82 -6.53
CA SER A 405 8.97 48.86 -7.56
C SER A 405 9.05 48.18 -8.94
N LYS A 406 7.96 48.05 -9.69
CA LYS A 406 7.39 48.99 -10.68
C LYS A 406 8.15 49.01 -12.03
N ALA A 407 7.55 48.31 -12.99
CA ALA A 407 7.51 48.45 -14.46
C ALA A 407 8.47 49.41 -15.18
N LYS A 408 9.10 48.90 -16.26
CA LYS A 408 9.18 49.61 -17.55
C LYS A 408 9.39 48.65 -18.73
N ALA A 409 8.63 48.90 -19.79
CA ALA A 409 8.51 48.16 -21.05
C ALA A 409 9.67 48.48 -22.04
N PRO A 410 9.74 47.83 -23.23
CA PRO A 410 10.98 47.50 -23.95
C PRO A 410 11.37 48.51 -25.04
N PRO A 411 12.55 48.32 -25.66
CA PRO A 411 12.74 48.80 -27.03
C PRO A 411 13.11 47.68 -28.02
N ALA A 412 12.33 47.67 -29.09
CA ALA A 412 12.73 47.71 -30.49
C ALA A 412 13.64 46.62 -31.09
N GLN A 413 13.00 45.90 -32.01
CA GLN A 413 13.56 45.11 -33.10
C GLN A 413 14.68 45.84 -33.85
N ARG A 414 15.82 45.16 -34.09
CA ARG A 414 16.71 45.45 -35.23
C ARG A 414 16.80 44.23 -36.13
N LYS A 415 16.21 44.37 -37.32
CA LYS A 415 16.53 43.59 -38.52
C LYS A 415 18.01 43.77 -38.87
N ARG A 416 18.74 42.69 -39.09
CA ARG A 416 19.85 42.65 -40.06
C ARG A 416 19.75 41.40 -40.93
N ARG A 417 19.64 41.68 -42.23
CA ARG A 417 19.80 40.78 -43.38
C ARG A 417 21.22 40.96 -43.93
N ARG A 418 21.67 39.96 -44.71
CA ARG A 418 22.96 39.79 -45.44
C ARG A 418 24.09 39.26 -44.56
N GLY A 419 24.93 38.33 -44.96
CA GLY A 419 25.17 37.57 -46.20
C GLY A 419 26.45 36.75 -45.89
N GLY A 420 26.55 35.47 -46.24
CA GLY A 420 27.23 35.05 -47.47
C GLY A 420 28.74 35.35 -47.46
N SER A 421 29.56 34.38 -47.04
CA SER A 421 30.98 34.09 -47.38
C SER A 421 31.44 33.06 -46.33
N GLY A 422 32.00 31.89 -46.62
CA GLY A 422 32.96 31.56 -47.66
C GLY A 422 34.32 31.36 -46.98
N SER A 423 34.81 30.12 -47.07
CA SER A 423 36.20 29.63 -46.95
C SER A 423 36.94 29.58 -45.60
N ASP A 424 37.62 28.43 -45.48
CA ASP A 424 38.96 28.19 -44.95
C ASP A 424 39.21 27.98 -43.46
N ASP A 425 39.59 26.73 -43.17
CA ASP A 425 40.87 26.36 -42.55
C ASP A 425 41.32 27.14 -41.33
N SER A 426 41.25 26.49 -40.17
CA SER A 426 42.33 26.55 -39.19
C SER A 426 42.19 25.39 -38.21
N GLU A 427 43.15 24.50 -38.34
CA GLU A 427 43.56 23.47 -37.42
C GLU A 427 43.87 24.09 -36.05
N SER A 428 43.21 23.62 -35.00
CA SER A 428 43.71 23.77 -33.63
C SER A 428 43.29 22.57 -32.78
N GLU A 429 44.21 21.62 -32.81
CA GLU A 429 44.66 20.80 -31.70
C GLU A 429 44.44 21.44 -30.30
N ALA A 430 44.27 20.57 -29.31
CA ALA A 430 44.33 20.82 -27.87
C ALA A 430 43.03 21.27 -27.17
N SER A 431 42.32 20.31 -26.58
CA SER A 431 42.38 20.04 -25.12
C SER A 431 41.29 19.04 -24.75
N LEU A 432 41.62 17.76 -24.79
CA LEU A 432 40.85 16.72 -24.12
C LEU A 432 41.13 16.85 -22.61
N SER A 433 40.23 17.53 -21.91
CA SER A 433 40.14 17.41 -20.46
C SER A 433 39.57 16.02 -20.14
N VAL A 434 40.48 15.09 -19.90
CA VAL A 434 40.22 13.84 -19.20
C VAL A 434 39.72 14.18 -17.79
N SER A 435 38.42 14.02 -17.56
CA SER A 435 37.89 13.92 -16.20
C SER A 435 38.05 12.47 -15.77
N GLU A 436 38.99 12.27 -14.86
CA GLU A 436 39.26 11.05 -14.12
C GLU A 436 38.10 10.92 -13.12
N ASP A 437 37.03 10.23 -13.51
CA ASP A 437 36.01 9.79 -12.56
C ASP A 437 36.57 8.53 -11.88
N GLU A 438 37.00 8.73 -10.63
CA GLU A 438 37.49 7.68 -9.75
C GLU A 438 36.44 6.59 -9.56
N ASP A 439 36.82 5.37 -9.92
CA ASP A 439 36.18 4.13 -9.48
C ASP A 439 36.22 4.05 -7.95
N ILE A 440 35.13 4.48 -7.30
CA ILE A 440 34.88 4.19 -5.89
C ILE A 440 34.43 2.73 -5.79
N SER A 441 35.41 1.83 -5.90
CA SER A 441 35.29 0.42 -5.57
C SER A 441 34.86 0.32 -4.10
N SER A 442 33.55 0.11 -3.91
CA SER A 442 32.95 -0.05 -2.58
C SER A 442 33.05 -1.51 -2.17
N GLU A 443 34.27 -1.96 -1.91
CA GLU A 443 34.59 -3.22 -1.24
C GLU A 443 34.30 -3.08 0.26
N SER A 444 33.02 -3.17 0.63
CA SER A 444 32.64 -3.41 2.02
C SER A 444 32.83 -4.90 2.32
N SER A 445 34.09 -5.29 2.51
CA SER A 445 34.49 -6.52 3.16
C SER A 445 34.25 -6.34 4.66
N PHE A 446 33.04 -6.69 5.13
CA PHE A 446 32.81 -6.91 6.55
C PHE A 446 33.42 -8.28 6.88
N SER A 447 34.63 -8.26 7.45
CA SER A 447 35.20 -9.41 8.13
C SER A 447 34.51 -9.55 9.49
N ASP A 448 33.66 -10.56 9.61
CA ASP A 448 33.27 -11.14 10.90
C ASP A 448 34.51 -11.87 11.46
N ASP A 449 35.34 -11.14 12.20
CA ASP A 449 36.31 -11.69 13.15
C ASP A 449 35.57 -12.07 14.43
N ASP A 450 35.02 -13.30 14.47
CA ASP A 450 34.63 -13.98 15.71
C ASP A 450 35.89 -14.62 16.31
N ASP A 451 36.61 -13.83 17.13
CA ASP A 451 37.54 -14.31 18.15
C ASP A 451 36.73 -14.90 19.32
N ASP A 452 36.38 -16.18 19.23
CA ASP A 452 36.01 -16.97 20.42
C ASP A 452 37.29 -17.60 21.01
N ASP A 453 37.92 -16.81 21.89
CA ASP A 453 38.85 -17.24 22.92
C ASP A 453 38.04 -17.89 24.05
N ASP A 454 37.93 -19.23 24.03
CA ASP A 454 37.47 -20.02 25.17
C ASP A 454 38.58 -20.98 25.59
N SER A 455 39.43 -20.47 26.49
CA SER A 455 40.28 -21.26 27.37
C SER A 455 39.62 -21.37 28.75
N ASP A 456 39.04 -22.52 29.08
CA ASP A 456 39.23 -23.26 30.36
C ASP A 456 38.68 -24.69 30.29
#